data_AF-A0A8T1NWM7-F1
#
_entry.id   AF-A0A8T1NWM7-F1
#
_cell.length_a   1.000
_cell.length_b   1.000
_cell.length_c   1.000
_cell.angle_alpha   90.00
_cell.angle_beta   90.00
_cell.angle_gamma   90.00
#
_symmetry.space_group_name_H-M   'P 1'
#
loop_
_entity.id
_entity.type
_entity.pdbx_description
1 polymer ?
#
loop_
_entity_poly.entity_id
_entity_poly.type
_entity_poly.pdbx_seq_one_letter_code
_entity_poly.pdbx_strand_id
1 'polypeptide(L)' 'MADLDHSSSTETTLNSEDNNINCESKLRFSEDEETLIVIMFNLVGERWSLIAGRIPGRTAEEIEKYWNSRYSTSE' A
#
# COMPACT_ATOMS: atom_id res chain seq x y z
N MET A 1 43.04 -17.36 22.95
CA MET A 1 42.31 -17.05 21.70
C MET A 1 41.16 -16.18 22.14
N ALA A 2 41.00 -14.99 21.56
CA ALA A 2 40.06 -14.00 22.06
C ALA A 2 38.79 -13.99 21.23
N ASP A 3 37.65 -14.17 21.89
CA ASP A 3 36.34 -13.84 21.35
C ASP A 3 36.27 -12.33 21.09
N LEU A 4 35.80 -11.92 19.91
CA LEU A 4 35.73 -10.52 19.52
C LEU A 4 34.28 -10.04 19.40
N ASP A 5 34.07 -8.84 19.94
CA ASP A 5 32.80 -8.21 20.26
C ASP A 5 31.93 -7.80 19.05
N HIS A 6 30.63 -7.60 19.30
CA HIS A 6 29.62 -7.26 18.31
C HIS A 6 29.11 -5.82 18.53
N SER A 7 29.57 -4.85 17.72
CA SER A 7 28.97 -3.49 17.58
C SER A 7 29.48 -2.83 16.29
N SER A 8 28.64 -2.50 15.29
CA SER A 8 27.64 -1.41 15.24
C SER A 8 28.28 -0.01 15.05
N SER A 9 27.79 0.95 14.25
CA SER A 9 26.75 1.06 13.19
C SER A 9 26.84 2.49 12.59
N THR A 10 26.38 2.86 11.39
CA THR A 10 25.86 2.19 10.17
C THR A 10 25.85 3.23 9.04
N GLU A 11 25.88 2.82 7.76
CA GLU A 11 25.37 3.66 6.67
C GLU A 11 24.28 2.95 5.86
N THR A 12 23.07 3.48 5.97
CA THR A 12 21.85 2.99 5.34
C THR A 12 21.82 3.39 3.87
N THR A 13 21.94 2.41 2.96
CA THR A 13 21.34 2.54 1.63
C THR A 13 20.02 1.79 1.61
N LEU A 14 18.98 2.51 1.16
CA LEU A 14 17.59 2.11 1.25
C LEU A 14 17.24 1.07 0.18
N ASN A 15 16.88 -0.13 0.62
CA ASN A 15 15.73 -0.88 0.09
C ASN A 15 15.37 -2.02 1.04
N SER A 16 14.53 -1.70 2.03
CA SER A 16 13.71 -2.70 2.72
C SER A 16 12.63 -3.22 1.76
N GLU A 17 13.05 -4.03 0.79
CA GLU A 17 12.16 -4.91 0.01
C GLU A 17 11.71 -6.07 0.91
N ASP A 18 11.00 -5.73 1.99
CA ASP A 18 10.24 -6.67 2.78
C ASP A 18 8.89 -6.06 3.10
N ASN A 19 7.86 -6.53 2.38
CA ASN A 19 6.74 -7.22 3.01
C ASN A 19 5.93 -7.93 1.94
N ASN A 20 6.02 -9.26 1.94
CA ASN A 20 5.23 -10.14 1.08
C ASN A 20 3.73 -9.96 1.33
N ILE A 21 3.01 -9.39 0.35
CA ILE A 21 1.54 -9.35 0.31
C ILE A 21 1.05 -10.19 -0.87
N ASN A 22 0.91 -11.49 -0.64
CA ASN A 22 0.04 -12.34 -1.45
C ASN A 22 -1.20 -12.75 -0.62
N CYS A 23 -2.36 -12.15 -0.93
CA CYS A 23 -3.73 -12.59 -0.63
C CYS A 23 -4.69 -11.49 -1.14
N GLU A 24 -5.71 -11.71 -1.96
CA GLU A 24 -6.12 -12.87 -2.77
C GLU A 24 -6.84 -12.34 -4.04
N SER A 25 -6.30 -12.61 -5.24
CA SER A 25 -6.96 -12.67 -6.55
C SER A 25 -8.20 -11.78 -6.88
N LYS A 26 -8.27 -10.48 -6.51
CA LYS A 26 -9.40 -9.62 -6.94
C LYS A 26 -9.08 -8.35 -7.71
N LEU A 27 -8.12 -7.54 -7.29
CA LEU A 27 -7.82 -6.24 -7.92
C LEU A 27 -6.30 -5.99 -7.90
N ARG A 28 -5.67 -5.98 -9.07
CA ARG A 28 -4.25 -5.61 -9.24
C ARG A 28 -4.16 -4.11 -9.41
N PHE A 29 -3.92 -3.37 -8.32
CA PHE A 29 -3.50 -1.97 -8.36
C PHE A 29 -1.96 -1.89 -8.33
N SER A 30 -1.37 -0.86 -8.97
CA SER A 30 0.05 -0.51 -8.81
C SER A 30 0.25 0.26 -7.50
N GLU A 31 1.47 0.25 -6.95
CA GLU A 31 1.83 1.00 -5.75
C GLU A 31 1.50 2.50 -5.88
N ASP A 32 1.68 3.09 -7.07
CA ASP A 32 1.26 4.46 -7.38
C ASP A 32 -0.25 4.67 -7.25
N GLU A 33 -1.04 3.71 -7.71
CA GLU A 33 -2.50 3.76 -7.65
C GLU A 33 -2.98 3.56 -6.21
N GLU A 34 -2.41 2.60 -5.47
CA GLU A 34 -2.70 2.36 -4.06
C GLU A 34 -2.37 3.61 -3.22
N THR A 35 -1.21 4.23 -3.46
CA THR A 35 -0.80 5.48 -2.83
C THR A 35 -1.76 6.63 -3.15
N LEU A 36 -2.19 6.76 -4.41
CA LEU A 36 -3.21 7.74 -4.80
C LEU A 36 -4.56 7.50 -4.11
N ILE A 37 -4.99 6.24 -3.98
CA ILE A 37 -6.24 5.88 -3.27
C ILE A 37 -6.13 6.29 -1.80
N VAL A 38 -5.04 5.94 -1.12
CA VAL A 38 -4.84 6.26 0.30
C VAL A 38 -4.75 7.78 0.53
N ILE A 39 -3.98 8.50 -0.28
CA ILE A 39 -3.86 9.97 -0.17
C ILE A 39 -5.21 10.65 -0.40
N MET A 40 -5.94 10.25 -1.45
CA MET A 40 -7.23 10.87 -1.76
C MET A 40 -8.30 10.49 -0.73
N PHE A 41 -8.35 9.23 -0.25
CA PHE A 41 -9.29 8.84 0.80
C PHE A 41 -9.06 9.65 2.09
N ASN A 42 -7.81 9.87 2.49
CA ASN A 42 -7.48 10.75 3.61
C ASN A 42 -7.89 12.22 3.39
N LEU A 43 -7.88 12.69 2.14
CA LEU A 43 -8.24 14.08 1.79
C LEU A 43 -9.75 14.29 1.60
N VAL A 44 -10.47 13.29 1.07
CA VAL A 44 -11.84 13.43 0.59
C VAL A 44 -12.85 12.41 1.13
N GLY A 45 -12.40 11.40 1.85
CA GLY A 45 -13.20 10.28 2.37
C GLY A 45 -13.63 9.29 1.27
N GLU A 46 -14.74 8.61 1.50
CA GLU A 46 -15.41 7.64 0.61
C GLU A 46 -15.93 8.20 -0.73
N ARG A 47 -15.41 9.34 -1.21
CA ARG A 47 -15.81 9.98 -2.47
C ARG A 47 -15.16 9.31 -3.68
N TRP A 48 -15.43 8.03 -3.87
CA TRP A 48 -14.82 7.15 -4.88
C TRP A 48 -14.80 7.73 -6.29
N SER A 49 -15.88 8.39 -6.74
CA SER A 49 -15.96 9.06 -8.05
C SER A 49 -14.92 10.17 -8.23
N LEU A 50 -14.53 10.85 -7.15
CA LEU A 50 -13.47 11.87 -7.19
C LEU A 50 -12.07 11.24 -7.25
N ILE A 51 -11.89 10.10 -6.57
CA ILE A 51 -10.63 9.34 -6.55
C ILE A 51 -10.39 8.70 -7.93
N ALA A 52 -11.41 8.05 -8.51
CA ALA A 52 -11.36 7.49 -9.86
C ALA A 52 -11.03 8.55 -10.93
N GLY A 53 -11.51 9.79 -10.76
CA GLY A 53 -11.13 10.92 -11.61
C GLY A 53 -9.64 11.28 -11.60
N ARG A 54 -8.83 10.69 -10.70
CA ARG A 54 -7.36 10.84 -10.63
C ARG A 54 -6.60 9.60 -11.10
N ILE A 55 -7.26 8.46 -11.27
CA ILE A 55 -6.62 7.18 -11.63
C ILE A 55 -7.19 6.72 -12.97
N PRO A 56 -6.62 7.18 -14.10
CA PRO A 56 -7.16 6.89 -15.43
C PRO A 56 -7.09 5.38 -15.71
N GLY A 57 -8.25 4.80 -16.06
CA GLY A 57 -8.39 3.35 -16.25
C GLY A 57 -8.93 2.59 -15.04
N ARG A 58 -9.25 3.28 -13.93
CA ARG A 58 -9.96 2.70 -12.77
C ARG A 58 -11.32 3.31 -12.57
N THR A 59 -12.30 2.49 -12.20
CA THR A 59 -13.63 2.98 -11.81
C THR A 59 -13.74 3.20 -10.29
N ALA A 60 -14.72 4.02 -9.89
CA ALA A 60 -15.06 4.21 -8.48
C ALA A 60 -15.37 2.87 -7.78
N GLU A 61 -16.08 1.98 -8.47
CA GLU A 61 -16.47 0.65 -7.98
C GLU A 61 -15.26 -0.26 -7.73
N GLU A 62 -14.22 -0.21 -8.57
CA GLU A 62 -12.98 -0.96 -8.33
C GLU A 62 -12.26 -0.45 -7.09
N ILE A 63 -12.17 0.88 -6.91
CA ILE A 63 -11.47 1.49 -5.78
C ILE A 63 -12.21 1.23 -4.46
N GLU A 64 -13.53 1.37 -4.44
CA GLU A 64 -14.38 1.03 -3.30
C GLU A 64 -14.21 -0.43 -2.89
N LYS A 65 -14.19 -1.34 -3.87
CA LYS A 65 -14.03 -2.78 -3.66
C LYS A 65 -12.63 -3.14 -3.20
N TYR A 66 -11.59 -2.46 -3.68
CA TYR A 66 -10.23 -2.58 -3.15
C TYR A 66 -10.21 -2.18 -1.68
N TRP A 67 -10.76 -1.01 -1.34
CA TRP A 67 -10.78 -0.50 0.03
C TRP A 67 -11.52 -1.46 0.97
N ASN A 68 -12.75 -1.85 0.64
CA ASN A 68 -13.49 -2.84 1.43
C ASN A 68 -12.73 -4.17 1.56
N SER A 69 -12.11 -4.67 0.49
CA SER A 69 -11.33 -5.92 0.56
C SER A 69 -10.01 -5.81 1.31
N ARG A 70 -9.48 -4.59 1.53
CA ARG A 70 -8.19 -4.29 2.17
C ARG A 70 -8.35 -3.93 3.65
N TYR A 71 -9.45 -3.28 4.01
CA TYR A 71 -9.69 -2.73 5.34
C TYR A 71 -10.83 -3.42 6.12
N SER A 72 -11.70 -4.21 5.47
CA SER A 72 -12.80 -4.93 6.17
C SER A 72 -12.43 -6.36 6.60
N THR A 73 -11.20 -6.82 6.40
CA THR A 73 -10.77 -8.22 6.70
C THR A 73 -10.27 -8.41 8.13
N SER A 74 -10.87 -7.74 9.13
CA SER A 74 -10.66 -8.03 10.56
C SER A 74 -11.83 -7.58 11.41
N GLU A 75 -12.77 -8.51 11.63
CA GLU A 75 -13.51 -8.67 12.88
C GLU A 75 -13.51 -10.17 13.22
#